data_AF-A0A524HZ27-F1
#
_entry.id   AF-A0A524HZ27-F1
#
_cell.length_a   1.000
_cell.length_b   1.000
_cell.length_c   1.000
_cell.angle_alpha   90.00
_cell.angle_beta   90.00
_cell.angle_gamma   90.00
#
_symmetry.space_group_name_H-M   'P 1'
#
loop_
_entity.id
_entity.type
_entity.pdbx_description
1 polymer ?
#
loop_
_entity_poly.entity_id
_entity_poly.type
_entity_poly.pdbx_seq_one_letter_code
_entity_poly.pdbx_strand_id
1 'polypeptide(L)'
;MNTEALKLLKKIESKEARVGVIGLGYVGLPLVKTFLQKGFRVTGFDIDQKKVDMLNRGRSYIRHISAAELKDFLGRKKFKA
;
A
#
# COMPACT_ATOMS: atom_id res chain seq x y z
N MET A 1 -8.20 -9.14 28.38
CA MET A 1 -8.12 -8.49 27.05
C MET A 1 -8.53 -9.49 25.98
N ASN A 2 -9.17 -9.04 24.90
CA ASN A 2 -9.61 -9.88 23.78
C ASN A 2 -8.40 -10.51 23.04
N THR A 3 -8.33 -11.84 22.99
CA THR A 3 -7.23 -12.62 22.37
C THR A 3 -6.99 -12.26 20.90
N GLU A 4 -8.05 -12.00 20.14
CA GLU A 4 -7.92 -11.60 18.73
C GLU A 4 -7.36 -10.19 18.59
N ALA A 5 -7.72 -9.27 19.49
CA ALA A 5 -7.15 -7.93 19.52
C ALA A 5 -5.64 -7.97 19.82
N LEU A 6 -5.20 -8.81 20.77
CA LEU A 6 -3.77 -9.01 21.07
C LEU A 6 -3.01 -9.60 19.88
N LYS A 7 -3.62 -10.57 19.17
CA LYS A 7 -3.04 -11.16 17.96
C LYS A 7 -2.91 -10.13 16.84
N LEU A 8 -3.90 -9.28 16.65
CA LEU A 8 -3.84 -8.18 15.69
C LEU A 8 -2.77 -7.16 16.08
N LEU A 9 -2.72 -6.75 17.35
CA LEU A 9 -1.73 -5.80 17.86
C LEU A 9 -0.31 -6.29 17.57
N LYS A 10 -0.01 -7.56 17.89
CA LYS A 10 1.28 -8.19 17.59
C LYS A 10 1.63 -8.13 16.10
N LYS A 11 0.65 -8.35 15.20
CA LYS A 11 0.85 -8.23 13.74
C LYS A 11 1.11 -6.79 13.28
N ILE A 12 0.51 -5.81 13.93
CA ILE A 12 0.73 -4.38 13.62
C ILE A 12 2.12 -3.94 14.08
N GLU A 13 2.54 -4.37 15.28
CA GLU A 13 3.86 -4.08 15.85
C GLU A 13 4.98 -4.69 14.99
N SER A 14 4.84 -5.98 14.64
CA SER A 14 5.79 -6.72 13.79
C SER A 14 5.72 -6.40 12.29
N LYS A 15 4.79 -5.53 11.85
CA LYS A 15 4.55 -5.17 10.44
C LYS A 15 4.10 -6.33 9.54
N GLU A 16 3.63 -7.42 10.14
CA GLU A 16 3.03 -8.56 9.44
C GLU A 16 1.59 -8.31 9.00
N ALA A 17 0.90 -7.37 9.66
CA ALA A 17 -0.42 -6.93 9.23
C ALA A 17 -0.36 -6.39 7.79
N ARG A 18 -1.40 -6.69 7.01
CA ARG A 18 -1.55 -6.17 5.66
C ARG A 18 -2.53 -5.01 5.68
N VAL A 19 -2.13 -3.89 5.10
CA VAL A 19 -2.97 -2.68 5.04
C VAL A 19 -3.73 -2.68 3.72
N GLY A 20 -5.04 -2.47 3.78
CA GLY A 20 -5.87 -2.17 2.61
C GLY A 20 -6.14 -0.67 2.52
N VAL A 21 -6.00 -0.07 1.34
CA VAL A 21 -6.37 1.33 1.09
C VAL A 21 -7.38 1.38 -0.04
N ILE A 22 -8.58 1.87 0.26
CA ILE A 22 -9.68 2.03 -0.71
C ILE A 22 -9.71 3.48 -1.19
N GLY A 23 -9.61 3.66 -2.50
CA GLY A 23 -9.37 4.94 -3.17
C GLY A 23 -7.88 5.24 -3.29
N LEU A 24 -7.38 5.34 -4.52
CA LEU A 24 -5.98 5.62 -4.86
C LEU A 24 -5.82 7.02 -5.48
N GLY A 25 -6.66 7.95 -5.04
CA GLY A 25 -6.58 9.35 -5.43
C GLY A 25 -5.50 10.12 -4.66
N TYR A 26 -5.73 11.43 -4.52
CA TYR A 26 -4.80 12.38 -3.91
C TYR A 26 -4.42 12.02 -2.46
N VAL A 27 -5.33 11.45 -1.65
CA VAL A 27 -5.04 11.09 -0.25
C VAL A 27 -4.59 9.64 -0.10
N GLY A 28 -5.27 8.71 -0.77
CA GLY A 28 -5.02 7.29 -0.57
C GLY A 28 -3.67 6.82 -1.08
N LEU A 29 -3.20 7.33 -2.22
CA LEU A 29 -1.90 6.91 -2.76
C LEU A 29 -0.70 7.44 -1.95
N PRO A 30 -0.70 8.67 -1.40
CA PRO A 30 0.27 9.05 -0.36
C PRO A 30 0.18 8.21 0.91
N LEU A 31 -1.01 7.79 1.33
CA LEU A 31 -1.18 6.91 2.49
C LEU A 31 -0.55 5.53 2.24
N VAL A 32 -0.76 4.97 1.04
CA VAL A 32 -0.07 3.75 0.57
C VAL A 32 1.45 3.90 0.72
N LYS A 33 2.02 5.00 0.19
CA LYS A 33 3.45 5.28 0.30
C LYS A 33 3.92 5.32 1.75
N THR A 34 3.20 6.01 2.64
CA THR A 34 3.54 6.08 4.07
C THR A 34 3.62 4.70 4.70
N PHE A 35 2.63 3.83 4.47
CA PHE A 35 2.64 2.48 5.03
C PHE A 35 3.75 1.59 4.45
N LEU A 36 4.01 1.70 3.15
CA LEU A 36 5.12 0.99 2.49
C LEU A 36 6.47 1.42 3.08
N GLN A 37 6.69 2.72 3.29
CA GLN A 37 7.91 3.25 3.92
C GLN A 37 8.06 2.81 5.38
N LYS A 38 6.95 2.57 6.10
CA LYS A 38 6.96 2.00 7.46
C LYS A 38 7.10 0.46 7.47
N GLY A 39 7.28 -0.17 6.31
CA GLY A 39 7.61 -1.59 6.17
C GLY A 39 6.43 -2.54 5.97
N PHE A 40 5.20 -2.03 5.98
CA PHE A 40 4.00 -2.82 5.79
C PHE A 40 3.84 -3.33 4.34
N ARG A 41 3.06 -4.39 4.18
CA ARG A 41 2.51 -4.78 2.88
C ARG A 41 1.19 -4.06 2.67
N VAL A 42 0.98 -3.48 1.50
CA VAL A 42 -0.21 -2.69 1.18
C VAL A 42 -0.91 -3.23 -0.05
N THR A 43 -2.23 -3.38 0.02
CA THR A 43 -3.10 -3.57 -1.14
C THR A 43 -3.90 -2.28 -1.37
N GLY A 44 -3.76 -1.69 -2.54
CA GLY A 44 -4.62 -0.61 -2.99
C GLY A 44 -5.88 -1.14 -3.66
N PHE A 45 -6.95 -0.35 -3.65
CA PHE A 45 -8.17 -0.58 -4.40
C PHE A 45 -8.67 0.75 -4.95
N ASP A 46 -9.09 0.79 -6.21
CA ASP A 46 -9.77 1.94 -6.80
C ASP A 46 -10.80 1.42 -7.80
N ILE A 47 -11.90 2.16 -7.99
CA ILE A 47 -12.92 1.83 -8.99
C ILE A 47 -12.42 2.11 -10.41
N ASP A 48 -11.44 3.00 -10.55
CA ASP A 48 -10.81 3.33 -11.82
C ASP A 48 -9.72 2.32 -12.17
N GLN A 49 -10.07 1.34 -13.02
CA GLN A 49 -9.16 0.30 -13.47
C GLN A 49 -7.90 0.87 -14.16
N LYS A 50 -7.98 2.05 -14.81
CA LYS A 50 -6.81 2.65 -15.45
C LYS A 50 -5.75 3.03 -14.43
N LYS A 51 -6.16 3.57 -13.27
CA LYS A 51 -5.24 3.88 -12.16
C LYS A 51 -4.59 2.61 -11.61
N VAL A 52 -5.40 1.58 -11.36
CA VAL A 52 -4.92 0.27 -10.87
C VAL A 52 -3.87 -0.31 -11.83
N ASP A 53 -4.17 -0.36 -13.12
CA ASP A 53 -3.25 -0.91 -14.12
C ASP A 53 -1.97 -0.08 -14.28
N MET A 54 -2.08 1.26 -14.22
CA MET A 54 -0.90 2.13 -14.23
C MET A 54 0.00 1.84 -13.04
N LEU A 55 -0.57 1.76 -11.84
CA LEU A 55 0.20 1.52 -10.62
C LEU A 55 0.85 0.15 -10.62
N ASN A 56 0.13 -0.91 -11.01
CA ASN A 56 0.68 -2.26 -11.10
C ASN A 56 1.78 -2.40 -12.17
N ARG A 57 1.82 -1.50 -13.16
CA ARG A 57 2.91 -1.37 -14.14
C ARG A 57 4.05 -0.45 -13.69
N GLY A 58 4.05 0.00 -12.44
CA GLY A 58 5.08 0.88 -11.90
C GLY A 58 5.02 2.30 -12.46
N ARG A 59 3.86 2.74 -12.97
CA ARG A 59 3.63 4.10 -13.46
C ARG A 59 2.78 4.87 -12.44
N SER A 60 3.31 5.97 -11.94
CA SER A 60 2.57 6.87 -11.08
C SER A 60 1.89 7.97 -11.91
N TYR A 61 0.64 8.29 -11.59
CA TYR A 61 -0.12 9.40 -12.17
C TYR A 61 -0.20 10.62 -11.23
N ILE A 62 0.33 10.51 -10.00
CA ILE A 62 0.48 11.65 -9.08
C ILE A 62 1.93 11.79 -8.62
N ARG A 63 2.38 13.03 -8.40
CA ARG A 63 3.78 13.33 -8.02
C ARG A 63 4.19 12.86 -6.62
N HIS A 64 3.26 12.36 -5.80
CA HIS A 64 3.54 11.98 -4.41
C HIS A 64 4.31 10.66 -4.25
N ILE A 65 4.21 9.75 -5.23
CA ILE A 65 5.02 8.54 -5.30
C ILE A 65 5.72 8.52 -6.65
N SER A 66 7.05 8.43 -6.64
CA SER A 66 7.82 8.34 -7.87
C SER A 66 7.67 6.97 -8.51
N ALA A 67 7.85 6.89 -9.84
CA ALA A 67 7.85 5.61 -10.54
C ALA A 67 8.98 4.67 -10.04
N ALA A 68 10.12 5.23 -9.62
CA ALA A 68 11.22 4.47 -9.05
C ALA A 68 10.84 3.82 -7.72
N GLU A 69 10.29 4.59 -6.77
CA GLU A 69 9.79 4.06 -5.50
C GLU A 69 8.72 2.99 -5.72
N LEU A 70 7.76 3.26 -6.61
CA LEU A 70 6.68 2.32 -6.90
C LEU A 70 7.22 0.99 -7.46
N LYS A 71 8.18 1.05 -8.40
CA LYS A 71 8.83 -0.15 -8.94
C LYS A 71 9.60 -0.92 -7.88
N ASP A 72 10.30 -0.26 -6.96
CA ASP A 72 10.94 -0.93 -5.82
C ASP A 72 9.91 -1.70 -4.99
N PHE A 73 8.82 -1.03 -4.59
CA PHE A 73 7.77 -1.66 -3.79
C PHE A 73 7.09 -2.83 -4.49
N LEU A 74 6.87 -2.75 -5.81
CA LEU A 74 6.34 -3.86 -6.61
C LEU A 74 7.34 -5.01 -6.72
N GLY A 75 8.61 -4.73 -7.00
CA GLY A 75 9.68 -5.74 -7.10
C GLY A 75 9.87 -6.51 -5.79
N ARG A 76 9.75 -5.81 -4.66
CA ARG A 76 9.78 -6.39 -3.32
C ARG A 76 8.46 -7.06 -2.90
N LYS A 77 7.45 -7.07 -3.77
CA LYS A 77 6.09 -7.59 -3.52
C LYS A 77 5.45 -6.97 -2.26
N LYS A 78 5.81 -5.73 -1.94
CA LYS A 78 5.27 -4.96 -0.82
C LYS A 78 3.99 -4.23 -1.20
N PHE A 79 3.79 -3.93 -2.47
CA PHE A 79 2.60 -3.28 -2.99
C PHE A 79 1.91 -4.08 -4.09
N LYS A 80 0.58 -3.95 -4.17
CA LYS A 80 -0.27 -4.29 -5.31
C LYS A 80 -1.47 -3.35 -5.28
N ALA A 81 -1.87 -2.83 -6.44
CA ALA A 81 -3.15 -2.14 -6.63
C ALA A 81 -4.22 -3.09 -7.17
#